data_AF-A0AAV7KI67-F1
#
_entry.id   AF-A0AAV7KI67-F1
#
_cell.length_a   1.000
_cell.length_b   1.000
_cell.length_c   1.000
_cell.angle_alpha   90.00
_cell.angle_beta   90.00
_cell.angle_gamma   90.00
#
_symmetry.space_group_name_H-M   'P 1'
#
loop_
_entity.id
_entity.type
_entity.pdbx_description
1 polymer ?
#
loop_
_entity_poly.entity_id
_entity_poly.type
_entity_poly.pdbx_seq_one_letter_code
_entity_poly.pdbx_strand_id
1 'polypeptide(L)'
;MAQRSPEKLPNTNKISPKHKSYDIMNEIPDITANNIFSKLTNDERKQYTSKVARYLLLGQNRGVPIKRKEIQEQIGSTHSRAVLPILKSADKVLRDTAGLAILEFSKGINNKFYVLINILEVDPELQREFVERDTESSAQLSLLLVILSLIMMKQTKVKEEDIWDFLLHLNIPEGDVQHPVLGNVKKLLEEWCRQMYLDKYKEPIPDKVNYYYIWGERAKVEFPPEKILHFIAKVHGDDPRSWLRIHKHLLADKLEQTESLTNPDDTSTQK
;
A
#
# COMPACT_ATOMS: atom_id res chain seq x y z
N MET A 1 27.37 41.02 -38.61
CA MET A 1 26.96 39.63 -38.87
C MET A 1 27.78 38.72 -37.98
N ALA A 2 27.25 38.37 -36.81
CA ALA A 2 27.91 37.47 -35.86
C ALA A 2 27.19 36.12 -35.91
N GLN A 3 27.92 35.08 -36.33
CA GLN A 3 27.46 33.70 -36.42
C GLN A 3 27.25 33.14 -35.01
N ARG A 4 26.02 32.74 -34.67
CA ARG A 4 25.72 31.96 -33.45
C ARG A 4 26.07 30.50 -33.72
N SER A 5 26.99 29.96 -32.92
CA SER A 5 27.28 28.52 -32.84
C SER A 5 26.05 27.73 -32.36
N PRO A 6 25.87 26.46 -32.75
CA PRO A 6 24.73 25.67 -32.31
C PRO A 6 24.90 25.24 -30.84
N GLU A 7 23.91 25.56 -30.01
CA GLU A 7 23.75 25.01 -28.66
C GLU A 7 23.69 23.49 -28.73
N LYS A 8 24.65 22.82 -28.08
CA LYS A 8 24.60 21.37 -27.85
C LYS A 8 23.50 21.10 -26.83
N LEU A 9 22.46 20.40 -27.26
CA LEU A 9 21.43 19.83 -26.39
C LEU A 9 22.07 19.05 -25.24
N PRO A 10 21.64 19.25 -23.98
CA PRO A 10 22.15 18.48 -22.86
C PRO A 10 21.78 17.01 -23.02
N ASN A 11 22.81 16.18 -22.87
CA ASN A 11 22.83 14.74 -23.01
C ASN A 11 21.78 14.06 -22.11
N THR A 12 20.64 13.66 -22.67
CA THR A 12 19.62 12.85 -22.01
C THR A 12 20.08 11.40 -21.95
N ASN A 13 21.06 11.10 -21.10
CA ASN A 13 21.37 9.73 -20.71
C ASN A 13 22.14 9.72 -19.40
N LYS A 14 21.38 9.67 -18.30
CA LYS A 14 21.75 9.06 -17.02
C LYS A 14 20.55 9.17 -16.07
N ILE A 15 19.48 8.43 -16.39
CA ILE A 15 18.57 7.97 -15.33
C ILE A 15 19.35 6.84 -14.64
N SER A 16 20.09 7.19 -13.59
CA SER A 16 20.66 6.19 -12.68
C SER A 16 19.52 5.69 -11.79
N PRO A 17 19.11 4.41 -11.87
CA PRO A 17 18.14 3.89 -10.93
C PRO A 17 18.86 3.63 -9.61
N LYS A 18 18.79 4.57 -8.67
CA LYS A 18 18.98 4.26 -7.25
C LYS A 18 17.69 3.61 -6.74
N HIS A 19 17.36 2.44 -7.25
CA HIS A 19 16.27 1.63 -6.71
C HIS A 19 16.70 1.12 -5.33
N LYS A 20 16.08 1.62 -4.27
CA LYS A 20 15.90 0.78 -3.08
C LYS A 20 15.01 -0.38 -3.54
N SER A 21 15.63 -1.55 -3.71
CA SER A 21 14.96 -2.82 -3.94
C SER A 21 14.16 -3.14 -2.69
N TYR A 22 12.93 -2.62 -2.61
CA TYR A 22 11.93 -3.26 -1.80
C TYR A 22 11.53 -4.51 -2.56
N ASP A 23 12.17 -5.64 -2.23
CA ASP A 23 11.66 -6.96 -2.58
C ASP A 23 10.38 -7.17 -1.78
N ILE A 24 9.29 -6.56 -2.26
CA ILE A 24 7.97 -6.55 -1.62
C ILE A 24 7.22 -7.88 -1.79
N MET A 25 7.79 -8.81 -2.55
CA MET A 25 7.33 -10.18 -2.70
C MET A 25 8.11 -11.08 -1.73
N ASN A 26 7.64 -11.14 -0.49
CA ASN A 26 8.33 -11.83 0.61
C ASN A 26 8.43 -13.36 0.41
N GLU A 27 7.51 -13.98 -0.35
CA GLU A 27 7.48 -15.43 -0.52
C GLU A 27 8.50 -15.91 -1.56
N ILE A 28 9.31 -16.90 -1.18
CA ILE A 28 10.28 -17.56 -2.07
C ILE A 28 9.65 -18.86 -2.59
N PRO A 29 9.68 -19.12 -3.92
CA PRO A 29 9.23 -20.39 -4.46
C PRO A 29 9.95 -21.59 -3.84
N ASP A 30 9.17 -22.58 -3.40
CA ASP A 30 9.73 -23.86 -2.95
C ASP A 30 10.32 -24.68 -4.12
N ILE A 31 11.04 -25.75 -3.78
CA ILE A 31 11.71 -26.64 -4.75
C ILE A 31 10.70 -27.25 -5.74
N THR A 32 9.50 -27.58 -5.28
CA THR A 32 8.47 -28.20 -6.12
C THR A 32 7.91 -27.18 -7.13
N ALA A 33 7.65 -25.95 -6.69
CA ALA A 33 7.23 -24.85 -7.55
C ALA A 33 8.27 -24.55 -8.63
N ASN A 34 9.55 -24.50 -8.25
CA ASN A 34 10.65 -24.27 -9.19
C ASN A 34 10.81 -25.44 -10.18
N ASN A 35 10.64 -26.68 -9.75
CA ASN A 35 10.70 -27.86 -10.61
C ASN A 35 9.56 -27.93 -11.61
N ILE A 36 8.35 -27.48 -11.25
CA ILE A 36 7.23 -27.39 -12.19
C ILE A 36 7.49 -26.25 -13.18
N PHE A 37 7.97 -25.10 -12.70
CA PHE A 37 8.26 -23.95 -13.55
C PHE A 37 9.40 -24.18 -14.55
N SER A 38 10.42 -24.96 -14.16
CA SER A 38 11.55 -25.30 -15.04
C SER A 38 11.15 -26.26 -16.17
N LYS A 39 10.15 -27.12 -15.93
CA LYS A 39 9.57 -28.02 -16.93
C LYS A 39 8.69 -27.32 -17.96
N LEU A 40 8.20 -26.11 -17.67
CA LEU A 40 7.45 -25.32 -18.63
C LEU A 40 8.34 -24.88 -19.80
N THR A 41 7.78 -24.85 -21.00
CA THR A 41 8.44 -24.25 -22.17
C THR A 41 8.58 -22.73 -21.98
N ASN A 42 9.48 -22.12 -22.76
CA ASN A 42 9.63 -20.67 -22.75
C ASN A 42 8.34 -19.93 -23.13
N ASP A 43 7.57 -20.50 -24.07
CA ASP A 43 6.33 -19.89 -24.54
C ASP A 43 5.23 -19.98 -23.48
N GLU A 44 5.09 -21.13 -22.80
CA GLU A 44 4.16 -21.27 -21.67
C GLU A 44 4.52 -20.31 -20.53
N ARG A 45 5.80 -20.19 -20.18
CA ARG A 45 6.25 -19.23 -19.15
C ARG A 45 5.86 -17.80 -19.52
N LYS A 46 6.12 -17.38 -20.75
CA LYS A 46 5.76 -16.04 -21.25
C LYS A 46 4.24 -15.84 -21.27
N GLN A 47 3.49 -16.84 -21.72
CA GLN A 47 2.03 -16.80 -21.79
C GLN A 47 1.42 -16.64 -20.39
N TYR A 48 1.80 -17.48 -19.43
CA TYR A 48 1.30 -17.39 -18.06
C TYR A 48 1.71 -16.09 -17.38
N THR A 49 2.96 -15.66 -17.56
CA THR A 49 3.45 -14.38 -17.04
C THR A 49 2.61 -13.21 -17.57
N SER A 50 2.39 -13.16 -18.88
CA SER A 50 1.61 -12.10 -19.53
C SER A 50 0.14 -12.13 -19.10
N LYS A 51 -0.44 -13.33 -18.96
CA LYS A 51 -1.83 -13.50 -18.52
C LYS A 51 -2.01 -13.04 -17.07
N VAL A 52 -1.11 -13.40 -16.17
CA VAL A 52 -1.12 -12.95 -14.77
C VAL A 52 -0.91 -11.44 -14.69
N ALA A 53 0.09 -10.89 -15.39
CA ALA A 53 0.35 -9.44 -15.41
C ALA A 53 -0.87 -8.66 -15.91
N ARG A 54 -1.49 -9.10 -17.02
CA ARG A 54 -2.70 -8.49 -17.56
C ARG A 54 -3.88 -8.61 -16.60
N TYR A 55 -4.06 -9.75 -15.96
CA TYR A 55 -5.14 -9.95 -14.99
C TYR A 55 -4.98 -8.99 -13.80
N LEU A 56 -3.77 -8.85 -13.26
CA LEU A 56 -3.46 -7.92 -12.18
C LEU A 56 -3.73 -6.47 -12.59
N LEU A 57 -3.30 -6.06 -13.79
CA LEU A 57 -3.56 -4.71 -14.33
C LEU A 57 -5.05 -4.42 -14.49
N LEU A 58 -5.82 -5.36 -15.04
CA LEU A 58 -7.26 -5.19 -15.21
C LEU A 58 -8.01 -5.19 -13.86
N GLY A 59 -7.50 -5.94 -12.88
CA GLY A 59 -8.00 -5.93 -11.50
C GLY A 59 -7.71 -4.64 -10.74
N GLN A 60 -6.69 -3.86 -11.15
CA GLN A 60 -6.32 -2.61 -10.47
C GLN A 60 -7.36 -1.50 -10.58
N ASN A 61 -8.27 -1.54 -11.56
CA ASN A 61 -9.26 -0.47 -11.71
C ASN A 61 -10.19 -0.32 -10.49
N ARG A 62 -10.14 -1.26 -9.53
CA ARG A 62 -10.87 -1.20 -8.26
C ARG A 62 -9.96 -1.08 -7.03
N GLY A 63 -8.63 -1.16 -7.19
CA GLY A 63 -7.68 -1.17 -6.07
C GLY A 63 -7.83 -2.34 -5.08
N VAL A 64 -8.70 -3.32 -5.36
CA VAL A 64 -9.03 -4.43 -4.46
C VAL A 64 -7.93 -5.50 -4.52
N PRO A 65 -7.51 -6.08 -3.38
CA PRO A 65 -6.55 -7.17 -3.32
C PRO A 65 -7.05 -8.43 -4.03
N ILE A 66 -6.18 -9.01 -4.84
CA ILE A 66 -6.43 -10.22 -5.63
C ILE A 66 -5.96 -11.44 -4.84
N LYS A 67 -6.81 -12.46 -4.68
CA LYS A 67 -6.43 -13.69 -3.96
C LYS A 67 -5.51 -14.56 -4.80
N ARG A 68 -4.62 -15.29 -4.14
CA ARG A 68 -3.76 -16.30 -4.80
C ARG A 68 -4.55 -17.29 -5.66
N LYS A 69 -5.72 -17.72 -5.18
CA LYS A 69 -6.58 -18.65 -5.92
C LYS A 69 -7.01 -18.11 -7.29
N GLU A 70 -7.35 -16.83 -7.36
CA GLU A 70 -7.75 -16.16 -8.62
C GLU A 70 -6.57 -16.15 -9.62
N ILE A 71 -5.34 -16.02 -9.12
CA ILE A 71 -4.12 -16.09 -9.93
C ILE A 71 -3.86 -17.54 -10.39
N GLN A 72 -4.06 -18.53 -9.52
CA GLN A 72 -3.94 -19.95 -9.88
C GLN A 72 -4.93 -20.34 -10.98
N GLU A 73 -6.14 -19.78 -10.98
CA GLU A 73 -7.14 -19.97 -12.05
C GLU A 73 -6.66 -19.40 -13.40
N GLN A 74 -5.84 -18.34 -13.39
CA GLN A 74 -5.25 -17.82 -14.63
C GLN A 74 -4.20 -18.77 -15.22
N ILE A 75 -3.43 -19.44 -14.37
CA ILE A 75 -2.35 -20.36 -14.77
C ILE A 75 -2.91 -21.75 -15.16
N GLY A 76 -4.01 -22.16 -14.53
CA GLY A 76 -4.63 -23.47 -14.73
C GLY A 76 -4.22 -24.48 -13.65
N SER A 77 -5.10 -25.45 -13.40
CA SER A 77 -4.97 -26.42 -12.29
C SER A 77 -3.66 -27.22 -12.34
N THR A 78 -3.22 -27.63 -13.53
CA THR A 78 -2.00 -28.42 -13.76
C THR A 78 -0.73 -27.72 -13.29
N HIS A 79 -0.66 -26.39 -13.43
CA HIS A 79 0.54 -25.60 -13.13
C HIS A 79 0.33 -24.64 -11.95
N SER A 80 -0.74 -24.81 -11.18
CA SER A 80 -1.12 -23.95 -10.05
C SER A 80 -0.05 -23.83 -8.95
N ARG A 81 0.83 -24.82 -8.82
CA ARG A 81 2.00 -24.79 -7.91
C ARG A 81 3.14 -23.90 -8.40
N ALA A 82 3.23 -23.61 -9.70
CA ALA A 82 4.22 -22.70 -10.27
C ALA A 82 3.80 -21.21 -10.16
N VAL A 83 2.77 -20.91 -9.36
CA VAL A 83 2.23 -19.54 -9.22
C VAL A 83 3.26 -18.53 -8.74
N LEU A 84 4.15 -18.88 -7.81
CA LEU A 84 5.15 -17.95 -7.30
C LEU A 84 6.23 -17.59 -8.32
N PRO A 85 6.90 -18.54 -9.00
CA PRO A 85 7.83 -18.21 -10.08
C PRO A 85 7.18 -17.37 -11.19
N ILE A 86 5.93 -17.66 -11.53
CA ILE A 86 5.17 -16.90 -12.53
C ILE A 86 4.86 -15.49 -12.00
N LEU A 87 4.48 -15.35 -10.74
CA LEU A 87 4.26 -14.04 -10.11
C LEU A 87 5.52 -13.21 -10.05
N LYS A 88 6.68 -13.79 -9.71
CA LYS A 88 7.96 -13.08 -9.75
C LYS A 88 8.32 -12.62 -11.17
N SER A 89 8.04 -13.46 -12.16
CA SER A 89 8.22 -13.08 -13.57
C SER A 89 7.27 -11.94 -13.97
N ALA A 90 6.02 -11.98 -13.51
CA ALA A 90 5.02 -10.95 -13.79
C ALA A 90 5.36 -9.63 -13.08
N ASP A 91 5.80 -9.69 -11.82
CA ASP A 91 6.28 -8.53 -11.05
C ASP A 91 7.42 -7.84 -11.80
N LYS A 92 8.41 -8.60 -12.28
CA LYS A 92 9.50 -8.06 -13.09
C LYS A 92 8.98 -7.35 -14.35
N VAL A 93 8.06 -7.99 -15.09
CA VAL A 93 7.47 -7.38 -16.30
C VAL A 93 6.72 -6.08 -15.95
N LEU A 94 5.91 -6.07 -14.90
CA LEU A 94 5.13 -4.89 -14.49
C LEU A 94 6.02 -3.73 -14.04
N ARG A 95 7.13 -4.03 -13.34
CA ARG A 95 8.11 -3.01 -12.96
C ARG A 95 8.80 -2.42 -14.17
N ASP A 96 9.29 -3.28 -15.05
CA ASP A 96 10.06 -2.89 -16.23
C ASP A 96 9.22 -2.14 -17.27
N THR A 97 7.92 -2.46 -17.39
CA THR A 97 7.06 -1.93 -18.48
C THR A 97 6.05 -0.88 -18.04
N ALA A 98 5.55 -0.95 -16.81
CA ALA A 98 4.46 -0.10 -16.32
C ALA A 98 4.82 0.71 -15.07
N GLY A 99 6.01 0.49 -14.48
CA GLY A 99 6.38 1.14 -13.23
C GLY A 99 5.49 0.74 -12.05
N LEU A 100 4.95 -0.47 -12.09
CA LEU A 100 4.11 -1.04 -11.03
C LEU A 100 4.81 -2.23 -10.40
N ALA A 101 4.56 -2.46 -9.12
CA ALA A 101 5.09 -3.62 -8.41
C ALA A 101 3.97 -4.39 -7.70
N ILE A 102 4.13 -5.71 -7.60
CA ILE A 102 3.20 -6.58 -6.87
C ILE A 102 3.59 -6.59 -5.41
N LEU A 103 2.69 -6.12 -4.55
CA LEU A 103 2.81 -6.21 -3.10
C LEU A 103 2.01 -7.40 -2.58
N GLU A 104 2.67 -8.29 -1.83
CA GLU A 104 2.05 -9.46 -1.21
C GLU A 104 1.67 -9.20 0.25
N PHE A 105 0.49 -9.68 0.65
CA PHE A 105 0.03 -9.71 2.03
C PHE A 105 -0.54 -11.06 2.43
N SER A 106 -0.52 -11.37 3.73
CA SER A 106 -1.04 -12.62 4.29
C SER A 106 -2.05 -12.34 5.39
N LYS A 107 -3.26 -12.90 5.29
CA LYS A 107 -4.27 -12.90 6.37
C LYS A 107 -4.39 -14.30 6.95
N GLY A 108 -3.40 -14.71 7.73
CA GLY A 108 -3.21 -16.09 8.19
C GLY A 108 -2.35 -16.93 7.24
N ILE A 109 -2.19 -18.22 7.54
CA ILE A 109 -1.21 -19.11 6.90
C ILE A 109 -1.52 -19.38 5.41
N ASN A 110 -2.80 -19.48 5.06
CA ASN A 110 -3.24 -19.92 3.72
C ASN A 110 -3.91 -18.83 2.87
N ASN A 111 -4.02 -17.60 3.37
CA ASN A 111 -4.80 -16.56 2.70
C ASN A 111 -3.88 -15.44 2.23
N LYS A 112 -3.42 -15.57 0.98
CA LYS A 112 -2.47 -14.65 0.34
C LYS A 112 -3.20 -13.73 -0.63
N PHE A 113 -2.86 -12.45 -0.56
CA PHE A 113 -3.44 -11.38 -1.35
C PHE A 113 -2.35 -10.57 -2.05
N TYR A 114 -2.67 -10.04 -3.22
CA TYR A 114 -1.75 -9.30 -4.07
C TYR A 114 -2.40 -7.99 -4.52
N VAL A 115 -1.65 -6.90 -4.44
CA VAL A 115 -2.07 -5.56 -4.91
C VAL A 115 -0.95 -4.99 -5.77
N LEU A 116 -1.27 -4.25 -6.85
CA LEU A 116 -0.26 -3.46 -7.53
C LEU A 116 -0.09 -2.11 -6.84
N ILE A 117 1.16 -1.77 -6.57
CA ILE A 117 1.54 -0.46 -6.06
C ILE A 117 2.26 0.30 -7.16
N ASN A 118 2.02 1.61 -7.23
CA ASN A 118 2.80 2.48 -8.11
C ASN A 118 4.18 2.72 -7.49
N ILE A 119 5.23 2.37 -8.22
CA ILE A 119 6.63 2.57 -7.80
C ILE A 119 7.32 3.68 -8.57
N LEU A 120 6.62 4.37 -9.46
CA LEU A 120 7.14 5.55 -10.12
C LEU A 120 7.16 6.71 -9.13
N GLU A 121 8.34 7.26 -8.87
CA GLU A 121 8.45 8.60 -8.32
C GLU A 121 8.06 9.57 -9.43
N VAL A 122 6.78 9.94 -9.47
CA VAL A 122 6.29 10.93 -10.40
C VAL A 122 6.82 12.29 -9.95
N ASP A 123 7.40 13.04 -10.90
CA ASP A 123 7.80 14.42 -10.66
C ASP A 123 6.61 15.21 -10.08
N PRO A 124 6.80 15.99 -9.00
CA PRO A 124 5.71 16.74 -8.37
C PRO A 124 4.92 17.65 -9.32
N GLU A 125 5.52 18.16 -10.40
CA GLU A 125 4.84 18.97 -11.41
C GLU A 125 4.00 18.11 -12.37
N LEU A 126 4.53 16.96 -12.81
CA LEU A 126 3.73 15.98 -13.58
C LEU A 126 2.57 15.44 -12.73
N GLN A 127 2.79 15.23 -11.44
CA GLN A 127 1.75 14.80 -10.50
C GLN A 127 0.59 15.81 -10.47
N ARG A 128 0.88 17.12 -10.42
CA ARG A 128 -0.17 18.16 -10.50
C ARG A 128 -0.94 18.08 -11.81
N GLU A 129 -0.26 17.94 -12.95
CA GLU A 129 -0.91 17.89 -14.27
C GLU A 129 -1.80 16.65 -14.47
N PHE A 130 -1.47 15.51 -13.84
CA PHE A 130 -2.32 14.31 -13.86
C PHE A 130 -3.44 14.34 -12.81
N VAL A 131 -3.16 14.88 -11.62
CA VAL A 131 -4.12 15.05 -10.51
C VAL A 131 -5.22 16.06 -10.85
N GLU A 132 -4.93 17.04 -11.71
CA GLU A 132 -5.90 18.02 -12.21
C GLU A 132 -6.90 17.44 -13.22
N ARG A 133 -6.62 16.29 -13.86
CA ARG A 133 -7.51 15.70 -14.89
C ARG A 133 -8.64 14.85 -14.32
N ASP A 134 -8.49 14.36 -13.09
CA ASP A 134 -9.50 13.56 -12.38
C ASP A 134 -9.71 14.13 -10.97
N THR A 135 -10.50 15.20 -10.90
CA THR A 135 -10.73 15.97 -9.68
C THR A 135 -11.38 15.14 -8.56
N GLU A 136 -12.19 14.13 -8.91
CA GLU A 136 -12.85 13.26 -7.95
C GLU A 136 -11.84 12.28 -7.33
N SER A 137 -11.09 11.53 -8.15
CA SER A 137 -10.08 10.59 -7.66
C SER A 137 -8.98 11.31 -6.85
N SER A 138 -8.62 12.53 -7.28
CA SER A 138 -7.70 13.42 -6.56
C SER A 138 -8.22 13.82 -5.17
N ALA A 139 -9.48 14.23 -5.09
CA ALA A 139 -10.09 14.66 -3.83
C ALA A 139 -10.25 13.49 -2.85
N GLN A 140 -10.64 12.32 -3.34
CA GLN A 140 -10.74 11.10 -2.52
C GLN A 140 -9.36 10.67 -1.98
N LEU A 141 -8.31 10.69 -2.82
CA LEU A 141 -6.94 10.41 -2.37
C LEU A 141 -6.47 11.42 -1.31
N SER A 142 -6.79 12.70 -1.51
CA SER A 142 -6.48 13.76 -0.54
C SER A 142 -7.18 13.51 0.80
N LEU A 143 -8.45 13.13 0.78
CA LEU A 143 -9.19 12.77 1.99
C LEU A 143 -8.61 11.52 2.68
N LEU A 144 -8.21 10.51 1.91
CA LEU A 144 -7.52 9.33 2.46
C LEU A 144 -6.24 9.74 3.21
N LEU A 145 -5.41 10.61 2.63
CA LEU A 145 -4.20 11.12 3.29
C LEU A 145 -4.50 11.86 4.60
N VAL A 146 -5.59 12.64 4.63
CA VAL A 146 -6.03 13.33 5.85
C VAL A 146 -6.44 12.32 6.93
N ILE A 147 -7.22 11.29 6.59
CA ILE A 147 -7.62 10.24 7.54
C ILE A 147 -6.41 9.44 8.03
N LEU A 148 -5.49 9.06 7.15
CA LEU A 148 -4.24 8.39 7.55
C LEU A 148 -3.41 9.27 8.49
N SER A 149 -3.35 10.58 8.22
CA SER A 149 -2.68 11.55 9.10
C SER A 149 -3.32 11.61 10.49
N LEU A 150 -4.65 11.69 10.57
CA LEU A 150 -5.40 11.68 11.83
C LEU A 150 -5.10 10.42 12.66
N ILE A 151 -5.11 9.25 12.04
CA ILE A 151 -4.78 7.99 12.71
C ILE A 151 -3.34 8.00 13.23
N MET A 152 -2.40 8.49 12.42
CA MET A 152 -0.99 8.56 12.81
C MET A 152 -0.75 9.54 13.97
N MET A 153 -1.45 10.68 13.98
CA MET A 153 -1.39 11.64 15.08
C MET A 153 -1.91 11.06 16.40
N LYS A 154 -2.95 10.19 16.34
CA LYS A 154 -3.47 9.46 17.51
C LYS A 154 -2.58 8.28 17.92
N GLN A 155 -1.58 7.93 17.11
CA GLN A 155 -0.51 6.93 17.36
C GLN A 155 -0.99 5.51 17.69
N THR A 156 -2.29 5.25 17.55
CA THR A 156 -2.95 4.01 17.94
C THR A 156 -4.07 3.72 16.94
N LYS A 157 -5.30 3.57 17.45
CA LYS A 157 -6.52 3.29 16.72
C LYS A 157 -7.48 4.46 16.95
N VAL A 158 -8.24 4.81 15.94
CA VAL A 158 -9.21 5.91 16.03
C VAL A 158 -10.62 5.32 16.02
N LYS A 159 -11.49 5.77 16.92
CA LYS A 159 -12.89 5.34 16.90
C LYS A 159 -13.57 5.86 15.64
N GLU A 160 -14.52 5.09 15.11
CA GLU A 160 -15.35 5.54 13.99
C GLU A 160 -16.06 6.88 14.30
N GLU A 161 -16.56 7.05 15.53
CA GLU A 161 -17.16 8.30 16.02
C GLU A 161 -16.18 9.49 15.92
N ASP A 162 -14.93 9.32 16.36
CA ASP A 162 -13.91 10.38 16.31
C ASP A 162 -13.57 10.77 14.85
N ILE A 163 -13.65 9.82 13.91
CA ILE A 163 -13.47 10.11 12.47
C ILE A 163 -14.64 10.94 11.95
N TRP A 164 -15.87 10.56 12.30
CA TRP A 164 -17.06 11.31 11.88
C TRP A 164 -17.11 12.71 12.48
N ASP A 165 -16.73 12.87 13.75
CA ASP A 165 -16.60 14.18 14.38
C ASP A 165 -15.57 15.03 13.64
N PHE A 166 -14.40 14.48 13.30
CA PHE A 166 -13.39 15.19 12.53
C PHE A 166 -13.89 15.58 11.12
N LEU A 167 -14.58 14.67 10.42
CA LEU A 167 -15.17 14.93 9.10
C LEU A 167 -16.25 16.02 9.17
N LEU A 168 -17.03 16.06 10.25
CA LEU A 168 -18.04 17.10 10.46
C LEU A 168 -17.40 18.49 10.58
N HIS A 169 -16.24 18.61 11.23
CA HIS A 169 -15.47 19.87 11.26
C HIS A 169 -14.99 20.32 9.86
N LEU A 170 -14.92 19.40 8.89
CA LEU A 170 -14.64 19.68 7.49
C LEU A 170 -15.92 19.87 6.65
N ASN A 171 -17.08 20.04 7.29
CA ASN A 171 -18.42 20.11 6.68
C ASN A 171 -18.81 18.87 5.87
N ILE A 172 -18.29 17.69 6.24
CA ILE A 172 -18.66 16.41 5.65
C ILE A 172 -19.61 15.70 6.62
N PRO A 173 -20.92 15.59 6.32
CA PRO A 173 -21.89 14.99 7.22
C PRO A 173 -21.72 13.47 7.31
N GLU A 174 -22.06 12.92 8.48
CA GLU A 174 -22.11 11.48 8.70
C GLU A 174 -23.24 10.80 7.92
N GLY A 175 -23.00 9.54 7.54
CA GLY A 175 -24.04 8.65 7.03
C GLY A 175 -23.98 8.43 5.53
N ASP A 176 -25.13 8.07 4.94
CA ASP A 176 -25.25 7.71 3.52
C ASP A 176 -25.57 8.96 2.67
N VAL A 177 -24.80 10.04 2.87
CA VAL A 177 -24.98 11.34 2.20
C VAL A 177 -23.98 11.50 1.05
N GLN A 178 -24.46 12.03 -0.08
CA GLN A 178 -23.63 12.31 -1.25
C GLN A 178 -22.94 13.68 -1.11
N HIS A 179 -21.61 13.71 -1.06
CA HIS A 179 -20.82 14.93 -1.20
C HIS A 179 -20.58 15.24 -2.69
N PRO A 180 -20.67 16.50 -3.14
CA PRO A 180 -20.54 16.86 -4.56
C PRO A 180 -19.23 16.43 -5.23
N VAL A 181 -18.14 16.37 -4.45
CA VAL A 181 -16.79 16.06 -4.96
C VAL A 181 -16.26 14.72 -4.45
N LEU A 182 -16.69 14.29 -3.26
CA LEU A 182 -16.15 13.10 -2.59
C LEU A 182 -17.06 11.88 -2.75
N GLY A 183 -18.24 12.08 -3.34
CA GLY A 183 -19.28 11.07 -3.37
C GLY A 183 -19.73 10.69 -1.96
N ASN A 184 -20.03 9.41 -1.75
CA ASN A 184 -20.49 8.91 -0.49
C ASN A 184 -19.33 8.50 0.42
N VAL A 185 -19.04 9.32 1.44
CA VAL A 185 -17.84 9.13 2.28
C VAL A 185 -17.90 7.87 3.14
N LYS A 186 -19.09 7.44 3.57
CA LYS A 186 -19.24 6.17 4.29
C LYS A 186 -18.84 4.97 3.43
N LYS A 187 -19.33 4.91 2.19
CA LYS A 187 -18.93 3.88 1.22
C LYS A 187 -17.45 3.98 0.87
N LEU A 188 -16.90 5.19 0.85
CA LEU A 188 -15.49 5.42 0.59
C LEU A 188 -14.58 4.87 1.72
N LEU A 189 -14.96 5.07 2.99
CA LEU A 189 -14.27 4.45 4.13
C LEU A 189 -14.30 2.92 4.06
N GLU A 190 -15.45 2.34 3.70
CA GLU A 190 -15.59 0.90 3.47
C GLU A 190 -14.72 0.42 2.31
N GLU A 191 -14.67 1.18 1.21
CA GLU A 191 -13.85 0.86 0.04
C GLU A 191 -12.35 0.93 0.39
N TRP A 192 -11.89 1.93 1.14
CA TRP A 192 -10.50 1.99 1.61
C TRP A 192 -10.14 0.83 2.55
N CYS A 193 -11.11 0.27 3.26
CA CYS A 193 -10.91 -0.99 3.99
C CYS A 193 -10.74 -2.17 3.02
N ARG A 194 -11.54 -2.24 1.96
CA ARG A 194 -11.43 -3.30 0.94
C ARG A 194 -10.11 -3.20 0.17
N GLN A 195 -9.64 -2.00 -0.09
CA GLN A 195 -8.36 -1.71 -0.73
C GLN A 195 -7.15 -1.84 0.22
N MET A 196 -7.39 -2.17 1.50
CA MET A 196 -6.37 -2.34 2.56
C MET A 196 -5.54 -1.09 2.86
N TYR A 197 -6.07 0.10 2.56
CA TYR A 197 -5.50 1.34 3.09
C TYR A 197 -5.87 1.52 4.56
N LEU A 198 -7.05 1.07 4.96
CA LEU A 198 -7.52 1.06 6.34
C LEU A 198 -7.84 -0.36 6.78
N ASP A 199 -7.67 -0.65 8.05
CA ASP A 199 -8.23 -1.84 8.68
C ASP A 199 -9.29 -1.40 9.70
N LYS A 200 -10.51 -1.92 9.53
CA LYS A 200 -11.63 -1.71 10.44
C LYS A 200 -11.81 -2.93 11.34
N TYR A 201 -11.86 -2.71 12.65
CA TYR A 201 -12.14 -3.78 13.61
C TYR A 201 -13.12 -3.35 14.67
N LYS A 202 -13.78 -4.36 15.24
CA LYS A 202 -14.80 -4.23 16.26
C LYS A 202 -14.20 -4.65 17.59
N GLU A 203 -14.39 -3.83 18.61
CA GLU A 203 -14.13 -4.23 19.98
C GLU A 203 -15.45 -4.29 20.75
N PRO A 204 -15.81 -5.45 21.31
CA PRO A 204 -16.96 -5.56 22.18
C PRO A 204 -16.64 -4.89 23.51
N ILE A 205 -17.43 -3.88 23.87
CA ILE A 205 -17.49 -3.32 25.21
C ILE A 205 -18.83 -3.81 25.81
N PRO A 206 -18.94 -4.01 27.12
CA PRO A 206 -20.25 -4.26 27.73
C PRO A 206 -21.26 -3.20 27.26
N ASP A 207 -22.41 -3.66 26.76
CA ASP A 207 -23.56 -2.88 26.25
C ASP A 207 -23.41 -2.12 24.91
N LYS A 208 -22.21 -2.01 24.32
CA LYS A 208 -22.01 -1.35 23.01
C LYS A 208 -20.92 -1.97 22.14
N VAL A 209 -21.09 -1.77 20.84
CA VAL A 209 -20.13 -2.18 19.81
C VAL A 209 -19.43 -0.94 19.29
N ASN A 210 -18.13 -0.83 19.56
CA ASN A 210 -17.32 0.25 19.00
C ASN A 210 -16.50 -0.27 17.81
N TYR A 211 -16.46 0.53 16.76
CA TYR A 211 -15.60 0.31 15.60
C TYR A 211 -14.40 1.22 15.67
N TYR A 212 -13.26 0.69 15.25
CA TYR A 212 -11.98 1.39 15.20
C TYR A 212 -11.34 1.22 13.83
N TYR A 213 -10.59 2.24 13.41
CA TYR A 213 -9.77 2.24 12.22
C TYR A 213 -8.29 2.37 12.57
N ILE A 214 -7.46 1.61 11.87
CA ILE A 214 -5.99 1.73 11.85
C ILE A 214 -5.50 1.76 10.41
N TRP A 215 -4.20 2.04 10.22
CA TRP A 215 -3.56 1.90 8.92
C TRP A 215 -3.54 0.44 8.47
N GLY A 216 -4.05 0.20 7.26
CA GLY A 216 -3.89 -1.07 6.58
C GLY A 216 -2.49 -1.23 5.99
N GLU A 217 -2.13 -2.46 5.67
CA GLU A 217 -0.80 -2.83 5.17
C GLU A 217 -0.42 -2.11 3.88
N ARG A 218 -1.39 -1.83 2.99
CA ARG A 218 -1.14 -1.08 1.75
C ARG A 218 -0.70 0.35 2.03
N ALA A 219 -1.35 1.02 2.98
CA ALA A 219 -1.01 2.40 3.34
C ALA A 219 0.42 2.50 3.89
N LYS A 220 0.87 1.51 4.69
CA LYS A 220 2.22 1.47 5.26
C LYS A 220 3.32 1.40 4.20
N VAL A 221 3.03 0.78 3.05
CA VAL A 221 4.00 0.64 1.95
C VAL A 221 3.91 1.80 0.97
N GLU A 222 2.70 2.21 0.57
CA GLU A 222 2.53 3.28 -0.42
C GLU A 222 2.81 4.68 0.15
N PHE A 223 2.54 4.89 1.44
CA PHE A 223 2.75 6.17 2.10
C PHE A 223 3.80 6.04 3.21
N PRO A 224 5.08 6.33 2.92
CA PRO A 224 6.12 6.35 3.93
C PRO A 224 5.71 7.26 5.10
N PRO A 225 5.76 6.80 6.36
CA PRO A 225 5.38 7.59 7.53
C PRO A 225 6.06 8.97 7.56
N GLU A 226 7.30 9.04 7.08
CA GLU A 226 8.05 10.29 6.95
C GLU A 226 7.31 11.33 6.08
N LYS A 227 6.76 10.93 4.92
CA LYS A 227 6.05 11.84 4.01
C LYS A 227 4.77 12.37 4.66
N ILE A 228 4.05 11.51 5.39
CA ILE A 228 2.83 11.92 6.10
C ILE A 228 3.16 12.83 7.30
N LEU A 229 4.26 12.57 8.02
CA LEU A 229 4.70 13.43 9.12
C LEU A 229 5.13 14.82 8.62
N HIS A 230 5.75 14.90 7.44
CA HIS A 230 6.04 16.20 6.79
C HIS A 230 4.75 16.94 6.43
N PHE A 231 3.73 16.23 5.93
CA PHE A 231 2.44 16.82 5.64
C PHE A 231 1.77 17.38 6.90
N ILE A 232 1.71 16.59 7.98
CA ILE A 232 1.16 17.02 9.29
C ILE A 232 1.89 18.27 9.78
N ALA A 233 3.22 18.24 9.80
CA ALA A 233 4.02 19.37 10.26
C ALA A 233 3.73 20.65 9.47
N LYS A 234 3.57 20.53 8.14
CA LYS A 234 3.20 21.66 7.28
C LYS A 234 1.81 22.22 7.61
N VAL A 235 0.82 21.35 7.87
CA VAL A 235 -0.55 21.76 8.23
C VAL A 235 -0.58 22.45 9.60
N HIS A 236 0.21 21.97 10.56
CA HIS A 236 0.26 22.51 11.93
C HIS A 236 1.24 23.69 12.11
N GLY A 237 2.06 23.99 11.11
CA GLY A 237 3.10 25.03 11.22
C GLY A 237 4.31 24.61 12.08
N ASP A 238 4.51 23.31 12.25
CA ASP A 238 5.59 22.72 13.06
C ASP A 238 6.81 22.31 12.21
N ASP A 239 7.95 22.03 12.87
CA ASP A 239 9.11 21.41 12.22
C ASP A 239 8.85 19.91 11.95
N PRO A 240 8.93 19.43 10.69
CA PRO A 240 8.81 18.01 10.35
C PRO A 240 9.75 17.10 11.14
N ARG A 241 10.93 17.60 11.53
CA ARG A 241 11.90 16.83 12.30
C ARG A 241 11.40 16.50 13.71
N SER A 242 10.61 17.39 14.31
CA SER A 242 10.00 17.17 15.64
C SER A 242 9.03 16.01 15.59
N TRP A 243 8.14 16.00 14.61
CA TRP A 243 7.17 14.92 14.38
C TRP A 243 7.85 13.58 14.06
N LEU A 244 8.91 13.60 13.24
CA LEU A 244 9.70 12.40 12.94
C LEU A 244 10.38 11.84 14.19
N ARG A 245 10.91 12.70 15.06
CA ARG A 245 11.53 12.29 16.32
C ARG A 245 10.53 11.64 17.27
N ILE A 246 9.36 12.26 17.44
CA ILE A 246 8.27 11.71 18.26
C ILE A 246 7.88 10.32 17.76
N HIS A 247 7.65 10.20 16.44
CA HIS A 247 7.28 8.92 15.85
C HIS A 247 8.33 7.82 16.07
N LYS A 248 9.62 8.14 15.89
CA LYS A 248 10.72 7.20 16.13
C LYS A 248 10.79 6.74 17.59
N HIS A 249 10.61 7.65 18.54
CA HIS A 249 10.62 7.30 19.96
C HIS A 249 9.49 6.34 20.32
N LEU A 250 8.27 6.61 19.84
CA LEU A 250 7.11 5.76 20.08
C LEU A 250 7.22 4.37 19.44
N LEU A 251 7.90 4.29 18.28
CA LEU A 251 8.23 3.02 17.64
C LEU A 251 9.21 2.21 18.51
N ALA A 252 10.23 2.85 19.08
CA ALA A 252 11.17 2.21 19.98
C ALA A 252 10.47 1.68 21.24
N ASP A 253 9.65 2.50 21.90
CA ASP A 253 8.92 2.11 23.10
C ASP A 253 7.97 0.92 22.84
N LYS A 254 7.31 0.89 21.68
CA LYS A 254 6.46 -0.24 21.27
C LYS A 254 7.25 -1.53 21.06
N LEU A 255 8.43 -1.44 20.43
CA LEU A 255 9.30 -2.59 20.22
C LEU A 255 9.78 -3.17 21.56
N GLU A 256 10.21 -2.32 22.49
CA GLU A 256 10.63 -2.72 23.84
C GLU A 256 9.49 -3.40 24.62
N GLN A 257 8.26 -2.87 24.53
CA GLN A 257 7.08 -3.49 25.15
C GLN A 257 6.75 -4.85 24.54
N THR A 258 6.86 -5.01 23.21
CA THR A 258 6.62 -6.30 22.55
C THR A 258 7.67 -7.35 22.88
N GLU A 259 8.94 -6.95 23.03
CA GLU A 259 10.03 -7.86 23.43
C GLU A 259 9.91 -8.32 24.88
N SER A 260 9.41 -7.45 25.77
CA SER A 260 9.14 -7.80 27.18
C SER A 260 8.02 -8.82 27.38
N LEU A 261 7.09 -8.93 26.42
CA LEU A 261 5.96 -9.89 26.46
C LEU A 261 6.31 -11.27 25.86
N THR A 262 7.42 -11.38 25.12
CA THR A 262 7.85 -12.62 24.46
C THR A 262 8.90 -13.43 25.23
N ASN A 263 9.36 -12.93 26.38
CA ASN A 263 10.22 -13.68 27.31
C ASN A 263 9.40 -14.12 28.55
N PRO A 264 8.71 -15.27 28.53
CA PRO A 264 8.26 -15.89 29.76
C PRO A 264 9.49 -16.55 30.41
N ASP A 265 10.07 -15.87 31.40
CA ASP A 265 11.14 -16.45 32.22
C ASP A 265 10.69 -17.75 32.89
N ASP A 266 11.48 -18.79 32.66
CA ASP A 266 11.66 -19.94 33.52
C ASP A 266 11.68 -19.51 35.00
N THR A 267 10.58 -19.76 35.72
CA THR A 267 10.61 -19.85 37.19
C THR A 267 9.97 -21.15 37.64
N SER A 268 10.57 -22.26 37.23
CA SER A 268 10.60 -23.48 38.04
C SER A 268 12.03 -23.85 38.35
N THR A 269 12.48 -23.46 39.56
CA THR A 269 13.13 -24.33 40.55
C THR A 269 13.93 -23.44 41.52
N GLN A 270 13.42 -23.25 42.74
CA GLN A 270 14.18 -23.45 43.99
C GLN A 270 13.29 -23.16 45.22
N LYS A 271 12.60 -24.20 45.69
CA LYS A 271 12.79 -24.77 47.04
C LYS A 271 11.94 -26.01 47.23
#